data_AF-A0A9J7Y226-F1
#
_entry.id   AF-A0A9J7Y226-F1
#
_cell.length_a   1.000
_cell.length_b   1.000
_cell.length_c   1.000
_cell.angle_alpha   90.00
_cell.angle_beta   90.00
_cell.angle_gamma   90.00
#
_symmetry.space_group_name_H-M   'P 1'
#
loop_
_entity.id
_entity.type
_entity.pdbx_description
1 polymer ?
#
loop_
_entity_poly.entity_id
_entity_poly.type
_entity_poly.pdbx_seq_one_letter_code
_entity_poly.pdbx_strand_id
1 'polypeptide(L)'
;MQNNWTSLNSIYLSIYLSIYLSIYLSIYLSIYLSIYLSIYLSIYVSVCLSVCCCIFLVPFVLFPLSVRFLLQLSEVPQFSERVFCILFQSTFTECVTSVQRKLETLLRVCTALQSRQAVLQVLGLVLVFGNIMNGGNRSRGQADGFTLDILPKLKDVKSSDAGKETCVYPLPEPQDLFQASQMKFEDFQRDLRKLRKDLNVCSAETEKVCNVSSEEHLQPFKDKMEEFLTRAKAELELQEKQLAGTQRIFLELSVFFSVKPKAGEKEVSPNTFFTVWHEFSSDFKELWKRENKCLLQERLKAAEETFRQAREKATYNVKPKHASGIKAKLGQKM
;
A
#
# COMPACT_ATOMS: atom_id res chain seq x y z
N MET A 1 27.80 64.19 60.75
CA MET A 1 27.73 62.94 59.95
C MET A 1 26.28 62.49 59.64
N GLN A 2 25.26 63.37 59.75
CA GLN A 2 23.84 63.01 59.53
C GLN A 2 23.38 63.07 58.06
N ASN A 3 24.10 63.76 57.17
CA ASN A 3 23.60 64.14 55.83
C ASN A 3 23.87 63.12 54.69
N ASN A 4 24.77 62.15 54.88
CA ASN A 4 25.04 61.14 53.84
C ASN A 4 24.05 59.97 53.84
N TRP A 5 23.49 59.63 55.01
CA TRP A 5 22.51 58.55 55.13
C TRP A 5 21.13 58.93 54.60
N THR A 6 20.72 60.19 54.79
CA THR A 6 19.44 60.70 54.27
C THR A 6 19.44 60.84 52.74
N SER A 7 20.57 61.26 52.16
CA SER A 7 20.75 61.37 50.70
C SER A 7 20.70 59.99 50.02
N LEU A 8 21.46 59.01 50.51
CA LEU A 8 21.44 57.65 49.95
C LEU A 8 20.08 56.97 50.09
N ASN A 9 19.36 57.17 51.20
CA ASN A 9 18.04 56.58 51.41
C ASN A 9 16.96 57.25 50.53
N SER A 10 17.07 58.55 50.27
CA SER A 10 16.19 59.27 49.34
C SER A 10 16.43 58.85 47.88
N ILE A 11 17.69 58.67 47.48
CA ILE A 11 18.04 58.16 46.14
C ILE A 11 17.57 56.71 45.99
N TYR A 12 17.81 55.85 46.97
CA TYR A 12 17.34 54.46 46.96
C TYR A 12 15.80 54.39 46.88
N LEU A 13 15.08 55.17 47.68
CA LEU A 13 13.62 55.19 47.68
C LEU A 13 13.05 55.72 46.36
N SER A 14 13.66 56.76 45.76
CA SER A 14 13.20 57.29 44.47
C SER A 14 13.47 56.33 43.30
N ILE A 15 14.63 55.66 43.30
CA ILE A 15 14.94 54.62 42.31
C ILE A 15 14.02 53.41 42.51
N TYR A 16 13.85 52.93 43.74
CA TYR A 16 12.94 51.80 44.04
C TYR A 16 11.50 52.13 43.64
N LEU A 17 10.99 53.32 43.99
CA LEU A 17 9.62 53.72 43.68
C LEU A 17 9.41 53.95 42.18
N SER A 18 10.37 54.55 41.48
CA SER A 18 10.28 54.76 40.03
C SER A 18 10.36 53.45 39.25
N ILE A 19 11.25 52.54 39.64
CA ILE A 19 11.35 51.20 39.05
C ILE A 19 10.10 50.38 39.38
N TYR A 20 9.65 50.35 40.63
CA TYR A 20 8.44 49.64 41.03
C TYR A 20 7.21 50.17 40.30
N LEU A 21 7.02 51.50 40.25
CA LEU A 21 5.85 52.10 39.59
C LEU A 21 5.90 51.92 38.06
N SER A 22 7.06 52.08 37.42
CA SER A 22 7.18 51.89 35.98
C SER A 22 6.99 50.43 35.56
N ILE A 23 7.58 49.48 36.29
CA ILE A 23 7.44 48.05 36.02
C ILE A 23 6.02 47.59 36.35
N TYR A 24 5.48 47.94 37.53
CA TYR A 24 4.14 47.54 37.91
C TYR A 24 3.08 48.12 36.98
N LEU A 25 3.17 49.41 36.64
CA LEU A 25 2.19 50.05 35.76
C LEU A 25 2.29 49.55 34.31
N SER A 26 3.51 49.34 33.79
CA SER A 26 3.69 48.81 32.43
C SER A 26 3.24 47.36 32.32
N ILE A 27 3.58 46.51 33.29
CA ILE A 27 3.15 45.10 33.31
C ILE A 27 1.65 45.00 33.55
N TYR A 28 1.10 45.71 34.53
CA TYR A 28 -0.34 45.67 34.81
C TYR A 28 -1.15 46.19 33.63
N LEU A 29 -0.77 47.33 33.04
CA LEU A 29 -1.50 47.91 31.91
C LEU A 29 -1.36 47.05 30.65
N SER A 30 -0.18 46.51 30.36
CA SER A 30 0.02 45.64 29.19
C SER A 30 -0.73 44.31 29.33
N ILE A 31 -0.68 43.67 30.49
CA ILE A 31 -1.39 42.41 30.74
C ILE A 31 -2.90 42.65 30.79
N TYR A 32 -3.37 43.66 31.52
CA TYR A 32 -4.81 43.96 31.60
C TYR A 32 -5.37 44.33 30.22
N LEU A 33 -4.71 45.22 29.48
CA LEU A 33 -5.19 45.64 28.17
C LEU A 33 -5.12 44.51 27.14
N SER A 34 -4.04 43.71 27.14
CA SER A 34 -3.92 42.58 26.20
C SER A 34 -4.93 41.47 26.50
N ILE A 35 -5.11 41.09 27.77
CA ILE A 35 -6.07 40.06 28.17
C ILE A 35 -7.50 40.55 27.98
N TYR A 36 -7.82 41.76 28.45
CA TYR A 36 -9.17 42.31 28.31
C TYR A 36 -9.55 42.48 26.84
N LEU A 37 -8.68 43.08 26.02
CA LEU A 37 -8.97 43.29 24.61
C LEU A 37 -9.04 41.98 23.84
N SER A 38 -8.13 41.03 24.08
CA SER A 38 -8.14 39.73 23.39
C SER A 38 -9.36 38.89 23.77
N ILE A 39 -9.70 38.80 25.06
CA ILE A 39 -10.85 38.02 25.53
C ILE A 39 -12.16 38.70 25.13
N TYR A 40 -12.29 40.01 25.34
CA TYR A 40 -13.51 40.73 24.98
C TYR A 40 -13.75 40.70 23.47
N LEU A 41 -12.74 40.98 22.65
CA LEU A 41 -12.88 40.98 21.20
C LEU A 41 -13.13 39.57 20.66
N SER A 42 -12.44 38.55 21.18
CA SER A 42 -12.66 37.16 20.74
C SER A 42 -14.04 36.64 21.12
N ILE A 43 -14.51 36.89 22.35
CA ILE A 43 -15.85 36.48 22.80
C ILE A 43 -16.91 37.28 22.05
N TYR A 44 -16.76 38.61 21.94
CA TYR A 44 -17.74 39.45 21.25
C TYR A 44 -17.86 39.04 19.78
N VAL A 45 -16.74 38.89 19.05
CA VAL A 45 -16.76 38.46 17.64
C VAL A 45 -17.31 37.05 17.50
N SER A 46 -16.90 36.10 18.35
CA SER A 46 -17.38 34.72 18.31
C SER A 46 -18.89 34.61 18.58
N VAL A 47 -19.37 35.28 19.63
CA VAL A 47 -20.79 35.27 20.00
C VAL A 47 -21.62 36.04 18.98
N CYS A 48 -21.19 37.24 18.56
CA CYS A 48 -21.90 37.99 17.53
C CYS A 48 -21.95 37.24 16.20
N LEU A 49 -20.85 36.59 15.78
CA LEU A 49 -20.84 35.80 14.55
C LEU A 49 -21.73 34.56 14.67
N SER A 50 -21.68 33.85 15.79
CA SER A 50 -22.53 32.69 16.06
C SER A 50 -24.01 33.07 16.08
N VAL A 51 -24.37 34.13 16.81
CA VAL A 51 -25.75 34.65 16.88
C VAL A 51 -26.22 35.16 15.52
N CYS A 52 -25.37 35.90 14.78
CA CYS A 52 -25.71 36.35 13.43
C CYS A 52 -25.87 35.17 12.46
N CYS A 53 -25.05 34.13 12.55
CA CYS A 53 -25.22 32.90 11.77
C CYS A 53 -26.55 32.20 12.10
N CYS A 54 -26.87 32.03 13.38
CA CYS A 54 -28.08 31.33 13.80
C CYS A 54 -29.37 32.11 13.53
N ILE A 55 -29.36 33.44 13.69
CA ILE A 55 -30.55 34.29 13.53
C ILE A 55 -30.73 34.77 12.09
N PHE A 56 -29.64 35.04 11.35
CA PHE A 56 -29.74 35.58 9.99
C PHE A 56 -29.33 34.58 8.91
N LEU A 57 -28.16 33.94 9.01
CA LEU A 57 -27.66 33.06 7.95
C LEU A 57 -28.51 31.79 7.79
N VAL A 58 -28.87 31.13 8.90
CA VAL A 58 -29.62 29.86 8.85
C VAL A 58 -31.05 30.06 8.32
N PRO A 59 -31.91 30.90 8.93
CA PRO A 59 -33.31 30.99 8.50
C PRO A 59 -33.52 31.83 7.24
N PHE A 60 -32.66 32.82 6.92
CA PHE A 60 -32.86 33.68 5.75
C PHE A 60 -32.03 33.31 4.53
N VAL A 61 -30.98 32.47 4.69
CA VAL A 61 -30.12 32.08 3.55
C VAL A 61 -30.08 30.56 3.37
N LEU A 62 -29.69 29.80 4.40
CA LEU A 62 -29.50 28.35 4.26
C LEU A 62 -30.82 27.58 4.19
N PHE A 63 -31.81 27.94 5.00
CA PHE A 63 -33.11 27.29 5.01
C PHE A 63 -33.90 27.52 3.70
N PRO A 64 -33.98 28.74 3.15
CA PRO A 64 -34.62 28.94 1.85
C PRO A 64 -33.86 28.25 0.72
N LEU A 65 -32.52 28.20 0.79
CA LEU A 65 -31.70 27.51 -0.20
C LEU A 65 -31.91 25.99 -0.14
N SER A 66 -31.94 25.39 1.06
CA SER A 66 -32.18 23.96 1.24
C SER A 66 -33.62 23.57 0.84
N VAL A 67 -34.61 24.39 1.18
CA VAL A 67 -36.01 24.19 0.76
C VAL A 67 -36.13 24.31 -0.76
N ARG A 68 -35.48 25.31 -1.38
CA ARG A 68 -35.47 25.45 -2.85
C ARG A 68 -34.77 24.27 -3.53
N PHE A 69 -33.67 23.79 -2.98
CA PHE A 69 -33.00 22.59 -3.47
C PHE A 69 -33.90 21.35 -3.36
N LEU A 70 -34.54 21.13 -2.21
CA LEU A 70 -35.47 20.01 -2.02
C LEU A 70 -36.70 20.10 -2.93
N LEU A 71 -37.24 21.30 -3.15
CA LEU A 71 -38.31 21.56 -4.12
C LEU A 71 -37.86 21.16 -5.53
N GLN A 72 -36.68 21.62 -5.97
CA GLN A 72 -36.12 21.24 -7.27
C GLN A 72 -35.91 19.72 -7.39
N LEU A 73 -35.48 19.05 -6.33
CA LEU A 73 -35.38 17.58 -6.32
C LEU A 73 -36.75 16.90 -6.40
N SER A 74 -37.77 17.47 -5.75
CA SER A 74 -39.14 16.92 -5.79
C SER A 74 -39.81 17.06 -7.16
N GLU A 75 -39.34 18.00 -7.98
CA GLU A 75 -39.79 18.16 -9.37
C GLU A 75 -39.20 17.11 -10.31
N VAL A 76 -38.15 16.38 -9.90
CA VAL A 76 -37.56 15.30 -10.71
C VAL A 76 -38.47 14.07 -10.67
N PRO A 77 -39.02 13.62 -11.82
CA PRO A 77 -39.88 12.44 -11.85
C PRO A 77 -39.13 11.18 -11.40
N GLN A 78 -39.73 10.39 -10.51
CA GLN A 78 -39.14 9.15 -10.00
C GLN A 78 -37.72 9.35 -9.43
N PHE A 79 -37.52 10.46 -8.71
CA PHE A 79 -36.22 10.84 -8.15
C PHE A 79 -35.56 9.71 -7.34
N SER A 80 -36.32 9.03 -6.48
CA SER A 80 -35.81 7.97 -5.62
C SER A 80 -35.22 6.81 -6.43
N GLU A 81 -35.95 6.35 -7.44
CA GLU A 81 -35.57 5.24 -8.31
C GLU A 81 -34.36 5.58 -9.17
N ARG A 82 -34.33 6.80 -9.71
CA ARG A 82 -33.19 7.31 -10.50
C ARG A 82 -31.92 7.38 -9.66
N VAL A 83 -32.00 7.96 -8.47
CA VAL A 83 -30.85 8.06 -7.55
C VAL A 83 -30.39 6.67 -7.12
N PHE A 84 -31.30 5.75 -6.80
CA PHE A 84 -30.94 4.37 -6.49
C PHE A 84 -30.13 3.72 -7.62
N CYS A 85 -30.60 3.79 -8.87
CA CYS A 85 -29.92 3.19 -10.02
C CYS A 85 -28.54 3.82 -10.26
N ILE A 86 -28.43 5.15 -10.16
CA ILE A 86 -27.17 5.88 -10.35
C ILE A 86 -26.16 5.53 -9.26
N LEU A 87 -26.57 5.47 -7.99
CA LEU A 87 -25.70 5.06 -6.89
C LEU A 87 -25.27 3.60 -7.05
N PHE A 88 -26.20 2.73 -7.43
CA PHE A 88 -25.91 1.32 -7.66
C PHE A 88 -24.90 1.12 -8.78
N GLN A 89 -24.95 1.89 -9.86
CA GLN A 89 -23.95 1.82 -10.93
C GLN A 89 -22.52 2.02 -10.41
N SER A 90 -22.30 3.00 -9.53
CA SER A 90 -20.99 3.25 -8.93
C SER A 90 -20.56 2.10 -8.02
N THR A 91 -21.44 1.68 -7.10
CA THR A 91 -21.12 0.62 -6.14
C THR A 91 -20.91 -0.73 -6.80
N PHE A 92 -21.68 -1.06 -7.84
CA PHE A 92 -21.51 -2.26 -8.65
C PHE A 92 -20.10 -2.32 -9.25
N THR A 93 -19.66 -1.25 -9.89
CA THR A 93 -18.35 -1.16 -10.55
C THR A 93 -17.22 -1.36 -9.54
N GLU A 94 -17.30 -0.73 -8.37
CA GLU A 94 -16.34 -0.89 -7.28
C GLU A 94 -16.29 -2.33 -6.75
N CYS A 95 -17.45 -2.92 -6.50
CA CYS A 95 -17.54 -4.28 -5.97
C CYS A 95 -17.01 -5.32 -6.98
N VAL A 96 -17.41 -5.23 -8.25
CA VAL A 96 -16.92 -6.13 -9.31
C VAL A 96 -15.42 -6.02 -9.49
N THR A 97 -14.89 -4.80 -9.55
CA THR A 97 -13.43 -4.55 -9.66
C THR A 97 -12.67 -5.11 -8.45
N SER A 98 -13.24 -4.98 -7.25
CA SER A 98 -12.66 -5.53 -6.01
C SER A 98 -12.59 -7.06 -6.05
N VAL A 99 -13.68 -7.73 -6.48
CA VAL A 99 -13.71 -9.18 -6.65
C VAL A 99 -12.70 -9.63 -7.71
N GLN A 100 -12.68 -8.97 -8.87
CA GLN A 100 -11.78 -9.29 -9.97
C GLN A 100 -10.31 -9.25 -9.53
N ARG A 101 -9.87 -8.17 -8.87
CA ARG A 101 -8.48 -8.03 -8.40
C ARG A 101 -8.08 -9.13 -7.44
N LYS A 102 -8.98 -9.53 -6.53
CA LYS A 102 -8.73 -10.62 -5.57
C LYS A 102 -8.62 -11.97 -6.28
N LEU A 103 -9.50 -12.26 -7.24
CA LEU A 103 -9.44 -13.47 -8.06
C LEU A 103 -8.18 -13.53 -8.92
N GLU A 104 -7.75 -12.41 -9.49
CA GLU A 104 -6.49 -12.30 -10.23
C GLU A 104 -5.27 -12.59 -9.34
N THR A 105 -5.27 -12.11 -8.09
CA THR A 105 -4.22 -12.45 -7.11
C THR A 105 -4.20 -13.94 -6.81
N LEU A 106 -5.36 -14.56 -6.52
CA LEU A 106 -5.46 -16.00 -6.30
C LEU A 106 -4.95 -16.80 -7.50
N LEU A 107 -5.41 -16.47 -8.69
CA LEU A 107 -5.01 -17.16 -9.92
C LEU A 107 -3.51 -17.01 -10.18
N ARG A 108 -2.95 -15.81 -9.97
CA ARG A 108 -1.52 -15.54 -10.14
C ARG A 108 -0.67 -16.38 -9.19
N VAL A 109 -1.01 -16.44 -7.90
CA VAL A 109 -0.24 -17.27 -6.96
C VAL A 109 -0.40 -18.76 -7.24
N CYS A 110 -1.61 -19.21 -7.60
CA CYS A 110 -1.84 -20.62 -7.94
C CYS A 110 -0.99 -21.05 -9.14
N THR A 111 -1.08 -20.30 -10.24
CA THR A 111 -0.34 -20.60 -11.48
C THR A 111 1.17 -20.51 -11.27
N ALA A 112 1.65 -19.51 -10.51
CA ALA A 112 3.06 -19.39 -10.19
C ALA A 112 3.60 -20.58 -9.39
N LEU A 113 2.83 -21.09 -8.41
CA LEU A 113 3.23 -22.28 -7.64
C LEU A 113 3.18 -23.57 -8.45
N GLN A 114 2.26 -23.66 -9.41
CA GLN A 114 2.06 -24.87 -10.22
C GLN A 114 3.09 -25.03 -11.34
N SER A 115 3.41 -23.96 -12.07
CA SER A 115 4.13 -24.08 -13.35
C SER A 115 5.49 -23.36 -13.37
N ARG A 116 5.78 -22.48 -12.41
CA ARG A 116 7.01 -21.69 -12.49
C ARG A 116 8.23 -22.54 -12.16
N GLN A 117 9.12 -22.69 -13.14
CA GLN A 117 10.33 -23.50 -13.02
C GLN A 117 11.18 -23.15 -11.79
N ALA A 118 11.29 -21.86 -11.45
CA ALA A 118 12.03 -21.42 -10.27
C ALA A 118 11.46 -22.00 -8.96
N VAL A 119 10.13 -22.16 -8.84
CA VAL A 119 9.50 -22.78 -7.67
C VAL A 119 9.84 -24.27 -7.61
N LEU A 120 9.71 -24.97 -8.74
CA LEU A 120 10.03 -26.40 -8.84
C LEU A 120 11.51 -26.67 -8.57
N GLN A 121 12.41 -25.79 -8.99
CA GLN A 121 13.85 -25.87 -8.69
C GLN A 121 14.12 -25.70 -7.20
N VAL A 122 13.49 -24.73 -6.54
CA VAL A 122 13.62 -24.56 -5.08
C VAL A 122 13.17 -25.84 -4.36
N LEU A 123 12.01 -26.39 -4.71
CA LEU A 123 11.52 -27.64 -4.11
C LEU A 123 12.44 -28.83 -4.40
N GLY A 124 12.97 -28.94 -5.61
CA GLY A 124 13.94 -29.97 -5.99
C GLY A 124 15.22 -29.88 -5.16
N LEU A 125 15.75 -28.66 -4.95
CA LEU A 125 16.91 -28.45 -4.08
C LEU A 125 16.62 -28.83 -2.64
N VAL A 126 15.45 -28.47 -2.11
CA VAL A 126 15.02 -28.88 -0.76
C VAL A 126 15.01 -30.41 -0.64
N LEU A 127 14.48 -31.13 -1.63
CA LEU A 127 14.47 -32.59 -1.64
C LEU A 127 15.88 -33.18 -1.67
N VAL A 128 16.74 -32.66 -2.56
CA VAL A 128 18.13 -33.13 -2.71
C VAL A 128 18.91 -32.92 -1.41
N PHE A 129 18.88 -31.71 -0.84
CA PHE A 129 19.57 -31.44 0.43
C PHE A 129 18.98 -32.26 1.58
N GLY A 130 17.66 -32.41 1.62
CA GLY A 130 16.99 -33.27 2.60
C GLY A 130 17.50 -34.71 2.56
N ASN A 131 17.58 -35.31 1.37
CA ASN A 131 18.07 -36.68 1.19
C ASN A 131 19.56 -36.82 1.56
N ILE A 132 20.39 -35.85 1.19
CA ILE A 132 21.82 -35.84 1.56
C ILE A 132 21.99 -35.75 3.08
N MET A 133 21.33 -34.79 3.73
CA MET A 133 21.47 -34.56 5.17
C MET A 133 20.94 -35.72 6.01
N ASN A 134 19.93 -36.44 5.53
CA ASN A 134 19.34 -37.59 6.20
C ASN A 134 19.88 -38.93 5.71
N GLY A 135 20.96 -38.92 4.92
CA GLY A 135 21.59 -40.12 4.37
C GLY A 135 21.98 -41.12 5.46
N GLY A 136 21.69 -42.41 5.24
CA GLY A 136 21.92 -43.49 6.20
C GLY A 136 20.73 -43.82 7.11
N ASN A 137 19.70 -42.97 7.17
CA ASN A 137 18.44 -43.29 7.81
C ASN A 137 17.45 -43.88 6.80
N ARG A 138 17.11 -45.17 6.93
CA ARG A 138 16.21 -45.91 6.01
C ARG A 138 14.83 -45.27 5.84
N SER A 139 14.38 -44.44 6.78
CA SER A 139 13.06 -43.76 6.69
C SER A 139 13.14 -42.29 6.29
N ARG A 140 14.34 -41.68 6.19
CA ARG A 140 14.49 -40.23 5.98
C ARG A 140 15.43 -39.81 4.84
N GLY A 141 16.35 -40.67 4.40
CA GLY A 141 17.39 -40.32 3.42
C GLY A 141 17.13 -40.73 1.97
N GLN A 142 15.93 -41.23 1.66
CA GLN A 142 15.54 -41.75 0.33
C GLN A 142 14.09 -41.35 -0.01
N ALA A 143 13.74 -40.10 0.22
CA ALA A 143 12.41 -39.59 -0.07
C ALA A 143 12.25 -39.22 -1.55
N ASP A 144 11.10 -39.56 -2.14
CA ASP A 144 10.68 -39.11 -3.47
C ASP A 144 9.95 -37.75 -3.43
N GLY A 145 9.59 -37.30 -2.23
CA GLY A 145 8.89 -36.05 -1.99
C GLY A 145 8.75 -35.76 -0.49
N PHE A 146 8.22 -34.59 -0.17
CA PHE A 146 7.99 -34.17 1.22
C PHE A 146 6.67 -33.41 1.32
N THR A 147 6.12 -33.37 2.52
CA THR A 147 4.92 -32.60 2.84
C THR A 147 5.26 -31.11 3.00
N LEU A 148 4.38 -30.21 2.55
CA LEU A 148 4.65 -28.77 2.54
C LEU A 148 4.92 -28.17 3.94
N ASP A 149 4.47 -28.82 5.03
CA ASP A 149 4.67 -28.35 6.41
C ASP A 149 6.14 -28.28 6.84
N ILE A 150 7.05 -28.88 6.06
CA ILE A 150 8.49 -28.79 6.31
C ILE A 150 9.08 -27.47 5.79
N LEU A 151 8.44 -26.78 4.84
CA LEU A 151 8.99 -25.59 4.20
C LEU A 151 9.28 -24.46 5.20
N PRO A 152 8.37 -24.09 6.14
CA PRO A 152 8.66 -23.06 7.13
C PRO A 152 9.75 -23.45 8.14
N LYS A 153 10.20 -24.72 8.17
CA LYS A 153 11.22 -25.20 9.10
C LYS A 153 12.64 -25.09 8.52
N LEU A 154 12.78 -24.73 7.24
CA LEU A 154 14.06 -24.62 6.55
C LEU A 154 14.70 -23.26 6.85
N LYS A 155 15.84 -23.25 7.56
CA LYS A 155 16.45 -22.00 8.05
C LYS A 155 17.64 -21.47 7.27
N ASP A 156 18.11 -22.14 6.22
CA ASP A 156 19.31 -21.71 5.49
C ASP A 156 19.14 -21.91 3.99
N VAL A 157 19.39 -20.84 3.20
CA VAL A 157 19.36 -20.88 1.73
C VAL A 157 20.57 -20.17 1.17
N LYS A 158 21.32 -20.84 0.30
CA LYS A 158 22.39 -20.24 -0.52
C LYS A 158 22.00 -20.34 -1.98
N SER A 159 22.15 -19.25 -2.75
CA SER A 159 21.85 -19.18 -4.18
C SER A 159 23.13 -19.01 -5.00
N SER A 160 23.23 -19.72 -6.12
CA SER A 160 24.38 -19.67 -7.04
C SER A 160 24.47 -18.38 -7.86
N ASP A 161 23.33 -17.69 -8.07
CA ASP A 161 23.24 -16.47 -8.89
C ASP A 161 23.14 -15.18 -8.07
N ALA A 162 23.27 -15.29 -6.75
CA ALA A 162 23.08 -14.14 -5.87
C ALA A 162 24.12 -13.04 -6.12
N GLY A 163 23.68 -11.78 -5.95
CA GLY A 163 24.48 -10.57 -6.20
C GLY A 163 24.62 -10.14 -7.67
N LYS A 164 23.91 -10.76 -8.63
CA LYS A 164 23.75 -10.22 -10.00
C LYS A 164 22.57 -9.23 -10.04
N GLU A 165 22.66 -8.17 -10.84
CA GLU A 165 21.53 -7.23 -11.05
C GLU A 165 20.27 -7.90 -11.63
N THR A 166 20.45 -9.05 -12.31
CA THR A 166 19.37 -9.86 -12.90
C THR A 166 18.75 -10.88 -11.94
N CYS A 167 19.13 -10.90 -10.66
CA CYS A 167 18.61 -11.86 -9.69
C CYS A 167 17.13 -11.57 -9.40
N VAL A 168 16.24 -12.41 -9.93
CA VAL A 168 14.78 -12.34 -9.70
C VAL A 168 14.40 -13.27 -8.57
N TYR A 169 13.53 -12.79 -7.67
CA TYR A 169 13.04 -13.58 -6.55
C TYR A 169 12.27 -14.84 -7.03
N PRO A 170 12.67 -16.07 -6.62
CA PRO A 170 12.23 -17.31 -7.25
C PRO A 170 10.91 -17.88 -6.72
N LEU A 171 10.29 -17.28 -5.71
CA LEU A 171 8.96 -17.67 -5.15
C LEU A 171 7.89 -16.58 -5.38
N PRO A 172 6.59 -16.87 -5.29
CA PRO A 172 5.56 -15.84 -5.36
C PRO A 172 5.76 -14.80 -4.25
N GLU A 173 5.31 -13.57 -4.47
CA GLU A 173 5.52 -12.50 -3.50
C GLU A 173 4.83 -12.80 -2.15
N PRO A 174 5.52 -12.64 -1.00
CA PRO A 174 4.94 -12.94 0.31
C PRO A 174 3.64 -12.18 0.60
N GLN A 175 3.52 -10.95 0.08
CA GLN A 175 2.31 -10.14 0.22
C GLN A 175 1.12 -10.73 -0.54
N ASP A 176 1.34 -11.24 -1.75
CA ASP A 176 0.29 -11.89 -2.55
C ASP A 176 -0.16 -13.20 -1.89
N LEU A 177 0.79 -13.98 -1.36
CA LEU A 177 0.49 -15.20 -0.60
C LEU A 177 -0.27 -14.92 0.68
N PHE A 178 0.10 -13.86 1.41
CA PHE A 178 -0.64 -13.41 2.59
C PHE A 178 -2.07 -13.02 2.24
N GLN A 179 -2.26 -12.19 1.20
CA GLN A 179 -3.58 -11.80 0.75
C GLN A 179 -4.43 -13.02 0.38
N ALA A 180 -3.87 -13.95 -0.40
CA ALA A 180 -4.54 -15.19 -0.78
C ALA A 180 -4.92 -16.04 0.43
N SER A 181 -4.12 -16.05 1.50
CA SER A 181 -4.41 -16.81 2.73
C SER A 181 -5.57 -16.21 3.56
N GLN A 182 -5.90 -14.94 3.36
CA GLN A 182 -7.05 -14.29 4.01
C GLN A 182 -8.36 -14.45 3.23
N MET A 183 -8.31 -14.97 2.01
CA MET A 183 -9.48 -15.08 1.13
C MET A 183 -10.27 -16.37 1.38
N LYS A 184 -11.59 -16.31 1.19
CA LYS A 184 -12.51 -17.45 1.30
C LYS A 184 -13.46 -17.47 0.10
N PHE A 185 -13.60 -18.64 -0.53
CA PHE A 185 -14.48 -18.79 -1.70
C PHE A 185 -15.94 -18.48 -1.37
N GLU A 186 -16.39 -18.80 -0.15
CA GLU A 186 -17.75 -18.55 0.34
C GLU A 186 -18.07 -17.06 0.41
N ASP A 187 -17.08 -16.23 0.75
CA ASP A 187 -17.24 -14.78 0.82
C ASP A 187 -17.46 -14.20 -0.59
N PHE A 188 -16.66 -14.61 -1.59
CA PHE A 188 -16.88 -14.21 -2.98
C PHE A 188 -18.25 -14.65 -3.51
N GLN A 189 -18.65 -15.89 -3.24
CA GLN A 189 -19.94 -16.39 -3.65
C GLN A 189 -21.08 -15.59 -3.01
N ARG A 190 -20.95 -15.21 -1.74
CA ARG A 190 -21.94 -14.37 -1.05
C ARG A 190 -22.01 -12.98 -1.67
N ASP A 191 -20.88 -12.36 -1.94
CA ASP A 191 -20.79 -11.01 -2.49
C ASP A 191 -21.36 -10.96 -3.92
N LEU A 192 -21.02 -11.94 -4.78
CA LEU A 192 -21.58 -12.03 -6.14
C LEU A 192 -23.08 -12.33 -6.14
N ARG A 193 -23.57 -13.20 -5.25
CA ARG A 193 -25.02 -13.44 -5.08
C ARG A 193 -25.75 -12.16 -4.67
N LYS A 194 -25.17 -11.37 -3.77
CA LYS A 194 -25.73 -10.08 -3.36
C LYS A 194 -25.76 -9.11 -4.54
N LEU A 195 -24.65 -8.96 -5.27
CA LEU A 195 -24.58 -8.12 -6.46
C LEU A 195 -25.62 -8.51 -7.52
N ARG A 196 -25.83 -9.82 -7.75
CA ARG A 196 -26.89 -10.31 -8.65
C ARG A 196 -28.27 -9.84 -8.20
N LYS A 197 -28.58 -9.99 -6.91
CA LYS A 197 -29.86 -9.57 -6.35
C LYS A 197 -30.06 -8.07 -6.53
N ASP A 198 -29.05 -7.27 -6.17
CA ASP A 198 -29.13 -5.81 -6.24
C ASP A 198 -29.18 -5.31 -7.70
N LEU A 199 -28.50 -5.99 -8.63
CA LEU A 199 -28.58 -5.73 -10.08
C LEU A 199 -29.98 -6.00 -10.63
N ASN A 200 -30.63 -7.08 -10.18
CA ASN A 200 -32.01 -7.37 -10.57
C ASN A 200 -32.99 -6.31 -10.04
N VAL A 201 -32.78 -5.82 -8.81
CA VAL A 201 -33.56 -4.70 -8.27
C VAL A 201 -33.33 -3.43 -9.11
N CYS A 202 -32.08 -3.09 -9.44
CA CYS A 202 -31.76 -1.95 -10.31
C CYS A 202 -32.42 -2.08 -11.70
N SER A 203 -32.43 -3.28 -12.27
CA SER A 203 -33.12 -3.55 -13.54
C SER A 203 -34.62 -3.27 -13.44
N ALA A 204 -35.27 -3.68 -12.34
CA ALA A 204 -36.70 -3.44 -12.12
C ALA A 204 -37.01 -1.95 -11.88
N GLU A 205 -36.19 -1.24 -11.10
CA GLU A 205 -36.35 0.19 -10.89
C GLU A 205 -36.12 0.99 -12.18
N THR A 206 -35.17 0.57 -13.01
CA THR A 206 -34.94 1.17 -14.33
C THR A 206 -36.16 1.02 -15.23
N GLU A 207 -36.74 -0.18 -15.30
CA GLU A 207 -37.96 -0.45 -16.07
C GLU A 207 -39.14 0.39 -15.55
N LYS A 208 -39.30 0.49 -14.23
CA LYS A 208 -40.32 1.33 -13.60
C LYS A 208 -40.18 2.80 -14.00
N VAL A 209 -38.96 3.36 -13.96
CA VAL A 209 -38.71 4.74 -14.40
C VAL A 209 -39.04 4.89 -15.88
N CYS A 210 -38.61 3.95 -16.72
CA CYS A 210 -38.85 4.03 -18.17
C CYS A 210 -40.33 3.95 -18.55
N ASN A 211 -41.12 3.18 -17.81
CA ASN A 211 -42.55 3.00 -18.08
C ASN A 211 -43.42 4.16 -17.58
N VAL A 212 -42.98 4.87 -16.52
CA VAL A 212 -43.77 5.93 -15.87
C VAL A 212 -43.36 7.34 -16.33
N SER A 213 -42.11 7.53 -16.75
CA SER A 213 -41.62 8.83 -17.23
C SER A 213 -42.20 9.21 -18.59
N SER A 214 -42.46 10.51 -18.80
CA SER A 214 -42.78 11.07 -20.11
C SER A 214 -41.56 11.05 -21.03
N GLU A 215 -41.78 11.14 -22.35
CA GLU A 215 -40.71 11.14 -23.36
C GLU A 215 -39.67 12.24 -23.11
N GLU A 216 -40.10 13.41 -22.66
CA GLU A 216 -39.22 14.56 -22.34
C GLU A 216 -38.28 14.29 -21.15
N HIS A 217 -38.69 13.43 -20.20
CA HIS A 217 -37.91 13.12 -19.00
C HIS A 217 -37.24 11.75 -19.04
N LEU A 218 -37.35 11.04 -20.17
CA LEU A 218 -36.82 9.69 -20.31
C LEU A 218 -35.29 9.68 -20.45
N GLN A 219 -34.76 10.62 -21.22
CA GLN A 219 -33.34 10.71 -21.53
C GLN A 219 -32.61 11.75 -20.65
N PRO A 220 -31.30 11.57 -20.38
CA PRO A 220 -30.40 10.50 -20.84
C PRO A 220 -30.43 9.22 -19.98
N PHE A 221 -31.34 9.16 -19.00
CA PHE A 221 -31.35 8.08 -17.99
C PHE A 221 -31.52 6.70 -18.62
N LYS A 222 -32.50 6.54 -19.50
CA LYS A 222 -32.80 5.25 -20.14
C LYS A 222 -31.58 4.69 -20.86
N ASP A 223 -31.01 5.45 -21.80
CA ASP A 223 -29.89 4.97 -22.62
C ASP A 223 -28.69 4.60 -21.75
N LYS A 224 -28.36 5.45 -20.77
CA LYS A 224 -27.23 5.22 -19.86
C LYS A 224 -27.44 3.98 -18.98
N MET A 225 -28.66 3.79 -18.48
CA MET A 225 -28.94 2.70 -17.57
C MET A 225 -29.10 1.36 -18.32
N GLU A 226 -29.69 1.34 -19.51
CA GLU A 226 -29.73 0.14 -20.36
C GLU A 226 -28.33 -0.32 -20.79
N GLU A 227 -27.46 0.63 -21.17
CA GLU A 227 -26.06 0.39 -21.49
C GLU A 227 -25.31 -0.19 -20.28
N PHE A 228 -25.51 0.41 -19.09
CA PHE A 228 -24.94 -0.08 -17.84
C PHE A 228 -25.45 -1.48 -17.49
N LEU A 229 -26.76 -1.72 -17.47
CA LEU A 229 -27.35 -3.01 -17.09
C LEU A 229 -26.88 -4.14 -18.00
N THR A 230 -26.75 -3.88 -19.29
CA THR A 230 -26.24 -4.85 -20.27
C THR A 230 -24.80 -5.24 -19.94
N ARG A 231 -23.92 -4.26 -19.73
CA ARG A 231 -22.53 -4.53 -19.32
C ARG A 231 -22.45 -5.22 -17.96
N ALA A 232 -23.17 -4.73 -16.97
CA ALA A 232 -23.15 -5.24 -15.60
C ALA A 232 -23.56 -6.72 -15.54
N LYS A 233 -24.59 -7.12 -16.30
CA LYS A 233 -25.00 -8.53 -16.40
C LYS A 233 -23.86 -9.40 -16.96
N ALA A 234 -23.23 -8.96 -18.05
CA ALA A 234 -22.11 -9.69 -18.67
C ALA A 234 -20.88 -9.78 -17.75
N GLU A 235 -20.51 -8.67 -17.10
CA GLU A 235 -19.39 -8.62 -16.14
C GLU A 235 -19.63 -9.54 -14.94
N LEU A 236 -20.86 -9.55 -14.40
CA LEU A 236 -21.21 -10.40 -13.27
C LEU A 236 -21.13 -11.89 -13.64
N GLU A 237 -21.66 -12.29 -14.79
CA GLU A 237 -21.54 -13.66 -15.29
C GLU A 237 -20.07 -14.07 -15.53
N LEU A 238 -19.25 -13.15 -16.05
CA LEU A 238 -17.83 -13.38 -16.23
C LEU A 238 -17.13 -13.60 -14.88
N GLN A 239 -17.42 -12.78 -13.87
CA GLN A 239 -16.82 -12.91 -12.53
C GLN A 239 -17.23 -14.22 -11.84
N GLU A 240 -18.46 -14.67 -12.01
CA GLU A 240 -18.89 -15.96 -11.48
C GLU A 240 -18.17 -17.15 -12.14
N LYS A 241 -18.00 -17.11 -13.47
CA LYS A 241 -17.21 -18.10 -14.21
C LYS A 241 -15.74 -18.08 -13.76
N GLN A 242 -15.17 -16.89 -13.59
CA GLN A 242 -13.79 -16.71 -13.12
C GLN A 242 -13.60 -17.25 -11.70
N LEU A 243 -14.56 -17.01 -10.79
CA LEU A 243 -14.57 -17.55 -9.44
C LEU A 243 -14.56 -19.09 -9.46
N ALA A 244 -15.48 -19.70 -10.21
CA ALA A 244 -15.57 -21.16 -10.33
C ALA A 244 -14.29 -21.76 -10.92
N GLY A 245 -13.74 -21.15 -11.96
CA GLY A 245 -12.48 -21.56 -12.58
C GLY A 245 -11.29 -21.43 -11.62
N THR A 246 -11.22 -20.34 -10.85
CA THR A 246 -10.15 -20.10 -9.87
C THR A 246 -10.22 -21.10 -8.72
N GLN A 247 -11.42 -21.40 -8.21
CA GLN A 247 -11.62 -22.42 -7.17
C GLN A 247 -11.17 -23.80 -7.67
N ARG A 248 -11.55 -24.19 -8.90
CA ARG A 248 -11.09 -25.44 -9.50
C ARG A 248 -9.57 -25.53 -9.58
N ILE A 249 -8.91 -24.50 -10.11
CA ILE A 249 -7.44 -24.46 -10.22
C ILE A 249 -6.78 -24.57 -8.83
N PHE A 250 -7.33 -23.88 -7.83
CA PHE A 250 -6.82 -23.96 -6.47
C PHE A 250 -6.96 -25.38 -5.87
N LEU A 251 -8.10 -26.04 -6.09
CA LEU A 251 -8.29 -27.42 -5.63
C LEU A 251 -7.34 -28.39 -6.34
N GLU A 252 -7.16 -28.26 -7.65
CA GLU A 252 -6.16 -29.03 -8.41
C GLU A 252 -4.73 -28.80 -7.87
N LEU A 253 -4.39 -27.56 -7.51
CA LEU A 253 -3.11 -27.23 -6.88
C LEU A 253 -2.95 -27.90 -5.51
N SER A 254 -4.01 -27.93 -4.70
CA SER A 254 -4.00 -28.58 -3.40
C SER A 254 -3.71 -30.08 -3.53
N VAL A 255 -4.27 -30.73 -4.56
CA VAL A 255 -4.01 -32.13 -4.90
C VAL A 255 -2.59 -32.31 -5.43
N PHE A 256 -2.12 -31.40 -6.31
CA PHE A 256 -0.75 -31.43 -6.85
C PHE A 256 0.31 -31.46 -5.74
N PHE A 257 0.10 -30.69 -4.66
CA PHE A 257 0.98 -30.67 -3.50
C PHE A 257 0.59 -31.65 -2.37
N SER A 258 -0.39 -32.53 -2.62
CA SER A 258 -0.86 -33.53 -1.65
C SER A 258 -1.31 -32.94 -0.29
N VAL A 259 -1.86 -31.72 -0.30
CA VAL A 259 -2.37 -31.05 0.90
C VAL A 259 -3.74 -31.60 1.24
N LYS A 260 -3.93 -32.01 2.50
CA LYS A 260 -5.21 -32.53 3.00
C LYS A 260 -6.01 -31.43 3.71
N PRO A 261 -7.36 -31.48 3.64
CA PRO A 261 -8.21 -30.56 4.40
C PRO A 261 -7.99 -30.77 5.91
N LYS A 262 -8.18 -29.71 6.70
CA LYS A 262 -8.13 -29.82 8.16
C LYS A 262 -9.34 -30.60 8.68
N ALA A 263 -9.23 -31.12 9.90
CA ALA A 263 -10.35 -31.83 10.55
C ALA A 263 -11.59 -30.92 10.62
N GLY A 264 -12.69 -31.38 10.02
CA GLY A 264 -13.95 -30.62 9.92
C GLY A 264 -14.13 -29.81 8.63
N GLU A 265 -13.10 -29.68 7.79
CA GLU A 265 -13.21 -29.07 6.46
C GLU A 265 -13.51 -30.13 5.39
N LYS A 266 -14.40 -29.81 4.43
CA LYS A 266 -14.68 -30.69 3.28
C LYS A 266 -13.60 -30.60 2.20
N GLU A 267 -13.06 -29.41 2.02
CA GLU A 267 -12.06 -29.06 1.01
C GLU A 267 -10.95 -28.26 1.68
N VAL A 268 -9.75 -28.25 1.08
CA VAL A 268 -8.63 -27.45 1.57
C VAL A 268 -9.03 -25.98 1.47
N SER A 269 -8.82 -25.20 2.53
CA SER A 269 -9.04 -23.75 2.48
C SER A 269 -7.81 -22.99 1.94
N PRO A 270 -7.98 -21.84 1.24
CA PRO A 270 -6.86 -20.98 0.83
C PRO A 270 -5.96 -20.62 2.00
N ASN A 271 -6.53 -20.40 3.19
CA ASN A 271 -5.77 -20.15 4.40
C ASN A 271 -4.81 -21.31 4.74
N THR A 272 -5.32 -22.54 4.82
CA THR A 272 -4.52 -23.73 5.13
C THR A 272 -3.36 -23.91 4.14
N PHE A 273 -3.60 -23.65 2.86
CA PHE A 273 -2.58 -23.83 1.82
C PHE A 273 -1.57 -22.67 1.78
N PHE A 274 -2.04 -21.43 1.64
CA PHE A 274 -1.18 -20.27 1.38
C PHE A 274 -0.44 -19.77 2.63
N THR A 275 -0.88 -20.09 3.84
CA THR A 275 -0.15 -19.69 5.06
C THR A 275 1.23 -20.34 5.11
N VAL A 276 1.32 -21.62 4.78
CA VAL A 276 2.60 -22.36 4.71
C VAL A 276 3.54 -21.73 3.69
N TRP A 277 3.02 -21.41 2.51
CA TRP A 277 3.79 -20.74 1.47
C TRP A 277 4.18 -19.31 1.84
N HIS A 278 3.30 -18.56 2.50
CA HIS A 278 3.58 -17.21 2.97
C HIS A 278 4.73 -17.19 3.98
N GLU A 279 4.70 -18.07 4.99
CA GLU A 279 5.77 -18.19 5.98
C GLU A 279 7.10 -18.52 5.29
N PHE A 280 7.12 -19.59 4.49
CA PHE A 280 8.33 -19.99 3.76
C PHE A 280 8.85 -18.91 2.82
N SER A 281 7.96 -18.28 2.04
CA SER A 281 8.34 -17.22 1.11
C SER A 281 8.87 -15.99 1.84
N SER A 282 8.29 -15.62 2.99
CA SER A 282 8.75 -14.49 3.80
C SER A 282 10.19 -14.72 4.28
N ASP A 283 10.43 -15.84 4.94
CA ASP A 283 11.76 -16.21 5.45
C ASP A 283 12.77 -16.32 4.32
N PHE A 284 12.40 -16.99 3.23
CA PHE A 284 13.24 -17.11 2.04
C PHE A 284 13.57 -15.73 1.46
N LYS A 285 12.62 -14.80 1.41
CA LYS A 285 12.84 -13.46 0.85
C LYS A 285 13.80 -12.63 1.69
N GLU A 286 13.71 -12.73 3.01
CA GLU A 286 14.66 -12.05 3.91
C GLU A 286 16.09 -12.57 3.71
N LEU A 287 16.26 -13.88 3.68
CA LEU A 287 17.55 -14.53 3.43
C LEU A 287 18.10 -14.17 2.05
N TRP A 288 17.25 -14.25 1.02
CA TRP A 288 17.61 -13.92 -0.36
C TRP A 288 18.06 -12.46 -0.51
N LYS A 289 17.37 -11.51 0.14
CA LYS A 289 17.78 -10.09 0.16
C LYS A 289 19.12 -9.89 0.85
N ARG A 290 19.33 -10.55 1.99
CA ARG A 290 20.58 -10.47 2.77
C ARG A 290 21.76 -10.99 1.95
N GLU A 291 21.60 -12.15 1.34
CA GLU A 291 22.64 -12.81 0.55
C GLU A 291 22.99 -12.00 -0.71
N ASN A 292 21.98 -11.51 -1.43
CA ASN A 292 22.19 -10.65 -2.60
C ASN A 292 22.95 -9.37 -2.24
N LYS A 293 22.63 -8.76 -1.10
CA LYS A 293 23.33 -7.57 -0.61
C LYS A 293 24.79 -7.89 -0.28
N CYS A 294 25.04 -9.00 0.41
CA CYS A 294 26.39 -9.43 0.79
C CYS A 294 27.27 -9.64 -0.45
N LEU A 295 26.80 -10.44 -1.41
CA LEU A 295 27.55 -10.76 -2.62
C LEU A 295 27.76 -9.56 -3.55
N LEU A 296 26.78 -8.64 -3.63
CA LEU A 296 26.98 -7.40 -4.37
C LEU A 296 28.08 -6.54 -3.74
N GLN A 297 28.12 -6.45 -2.40
CA GLN A 297 29.18 -5.72 -1.69
C GLN A 297 30.55 -6.36 -1.89
N GLU A 298 30.66 -7.70 -1.86
CA GLU A 298 31.91 -8.40 -2.13
C GLU A 298 32.41 -8.16 -3.55
N ARG A 299 31.51 -8.16 -4.54
CA ARG A 299 31.86 -7.86 -5.95
C ARG A 299 32.30 -6.43 -6.16
N LEU A 300 31.65 -5.46 -5.52
CA LEU A 300 32.07 -4.06 -5.58
C LEU A 300 33.48 -3.88 -5.01
N LYS A 301 33.77 -4.46 -3.84
CA LYS A 301 35.12 -4.43 -3.25
C LYS A 301 36.16 -5.09 -4.15
N ALA A 302 35.85 -6.23 -4.75
CA ALA A 302 36.75 -6.92 -5.67
C ALA A 302 37.03 -6.09 -6.95
N ALA A 303 36.01 -5.40 -7.47
CA ALA A 303 36.16 -4.50 -8.61
C ALA A 303 37.02 -3.28 -8.26
N GLU A 304 36.75 -2.62 -7.14
CA GLU A 304 37.55 -1.48 -6.63
C GLU A 304 39.02 -1.86 -6.46
N GLU A 305 39.29 -3.03 -5.90
CA GLU A 305 40.65 -3.55 -5.72
C GLU A 305 41.34 -3.80 -7.06
N THR A 306 40.62 -4.36 -8.04
CA THR A 306 41.13 -4.56 -9.40
C THR A 306 41.46 -3.22 -10.08
N PHE A 307 40.60 -2.22 -9.92
CA PHE A 307 40.85 -0.86 -10.43
C PHE A 307 42.05 -0.20 -9.76
N ARG A 308 42.21 -0.36 -8.43
CA ARG A 308 43.37 0.14 -7.69
C ARG A 308 44.67 -0.45 -8.21
N GLN A 309 44.73 -1.78 -8.34
CA GLN A 309 45.90 -2.48 -8.87
C GLN A 309 46.22 -2.09 -10.32
N ALA A 310 45.20 -1.91 -11.16
CA ALA A 310 45.39 -1.44 -12.54
C ALA A 310 45.95 -0.01 -12.58
N ARG A 311 45.48 0.89 -11.72
CA ARG A 311 45.98 2.27 -11.62
C ARG A 311 47.42 2.33 -11.13
N GLU A 312 47.76 1.53 -10.11
CA GLU A 312 49.14 1.42 -9.61
C GLU A 312 50.07 0.90 -10.70
N LYS A 313 49.73 -0.19 -11.40
CA LYS A 313 50.51 -0.73 -12.52
C LYS A 313 50.68 0.27 -13.68
N ALA A 314 49.67 1.09 -13.98
CA ALA A 314 49.77 2.13 -15.00
C ALA A 314 50.73 3.27 -14.60
N THR A 315 50.87 3.55 -13.29
CA THR A 315 51.71 4.63 -12.77
C THR A 315 53.21 4.28 -12.85
N TYR A 316 53.59 3.00 -12.80
CA TYR A 316 55.00 2.55 -12.91
C TYR A 316 55.55 2.46 -14.35
N ASN A 317 54.76 2.80 -15.38
CA ASN A 317 55.13 2.66 -16.80
C ASN A 317 55.50 3.98 -17.51
N VAL A 318 56.20 4.90 -16.85
CA VAL A 318 56.86 6.03 -17.52
C VAL A 318 58.38 5.86 -17.40
N LYS A 319 58.98 5.07 -18.30
CA LYS A 319 60.42 5.19 -18.57
C LYS A 319 60.63 6.42 -19.45
N PRO A 320 61.39 7.45 -19.03
CA PRO A 320 61.76 8.53 -19.93
C PRO A 320 62.54 7.92 -21.11
N LYS A 321 62.09 8.18 -22.35
CA LYS A 321 62.86 7.85 -23.55
C LYS A 321 64.22 8.54 -23.42
N HIS A 322 65.29 7.75 -23.35
CA HIS A 322 66.65 8.24 -23.48
C HIS A 322 66.72 9.03 -24.80
N ALA A 323 67.12 10.30 -24.75
CA ALA A 323 67.28 11.13 -25.94
C ALA A 323 68.50 10.63 -26.74
N SER A 324 68.32 9.60 -27.56
CA SER A 324 69.31 9.17 -28.57
C SER A 324 69.14 9.94 -29.88
N GLY A 325 68.81 11.23 -29.78
CA GLY A 325 68.71 12.13 -30.93
C GLY A 325 70.07 12.68 -31.33
N ILE A 326 70.30 12.77 -32.65
CA ILE A 326 71.53 13.25 -33.31
C ILE A 326 72.09 14.57 -32.73
N LYS A 327 71.26 15.40 -32.06
CA LYS A 327 71.68 16.60 -31.32
C LYS A 327 72.68 16.36 -30.18
N ALA A 328 72.73 15.17 -29.57
CA ALA A 328 73.71 14.84 -28.53
C ALA A 328 75.12 14.52 -29.08
N LYS A 329 75.26 14.27 -30.40
CA LYS A 329 76.55 13.96 -31.05
C LYS A 329 77.21 15.15 -31.75
N LEU A 330 76.60 16.34 -31.74
CA LEU A 330 77.14 17.55 -32.38
C LEU A 330 77.77 18.56 -31.40
N GLY A 331 77.75 18.29 -30.09
CA GLY A 331 78.41 19.12 -29.06
C GLY A 331 79.85 18.72 -28.73
N GLN A 332 80.42 17.72 -29.43
CA GLN A 332 81.77 17.18 -29.17
C GLN A 332 82.77 17.50 -30.30
N LYS A 333 82.50 18.56 -31.06
CA LYS A 333 83.48 19.23 -31.92
C LYS A 333 83.31 20.74 -31.79
N MET A 334 83.89 21.30 -30.74
CA MET A 334 84.62 22.58 -30.76
C MET A 334 85.78 22.46 -29.79
#